data_AF-A0A6L7URM0-F1
#
_entry.id   AF-A0A6L7URM0-F1
#
_cell.length_a   1.000
_cell.length_b   1.000
_cell.length_c   1.000
_cell.angle_alpha   90.00
_cell.angle_beta   90.00
_cell.angle_gamma   90.00
#
_symmetry.space_group_name_H-M   'P 1'
#
loop_
_entity.id
_entity.type
_entity.pdbx_description
1 polymer ?
#
loop_
_entity_poly.entity_id
_entity_poly.type
_entity_poly.pdbx_seq_one_letter_code
_entity_poly.pdbx_strand_id
1 'polypeptide(L)'
;MTGTLERWFGLSERGSDVRTEVTAGVTTFLTMVYIAFVNPSILSEAGMPFGPVFVATCLATAFATLVMGLYANYPIALAPGMGLNAFFTYGVVLGMGYPWEVALGAVFVSGTLFVTLSVLPVRRWISETRMPQATA
;
A
#
# COMPACT_ATOMS: atom_id res chain seq x y z
N MET A 1 0.38 -13.84 30.68
CA MET A 1 0.92 -12.62 30.03
C MET A 1 0.07 -12.16 28.82
N THR A 2 -1.19 -12.62 28.70
CA THR A 2 -1.99 -12.48 27.46
C THR A 2 -3.14 -11.45 27.56
N GLY A 3 -3.32 -10.81 28.72
CA GLY A 3 -4.53 -10.00 28.99
C GLY A 3 -4.67 -8.70 28.21
N THR A 4 -3.58 -8.12 27.68
CA THR A 4 -3.62 -6.84 26.94
C THR A 4 -3.77 -7.02 25.44
N LEU A 5 -3.03 -7.97 24.85
CA LEU A 5 -3.13 -8.33 23.42
C LEU A 5 -4.50 -8.90 23.08
N GLU A 6 -5.05 -9.75 23.96
CA GLU A 6 -6.37 -10.34 23.78
C GLU A 6 -7.49 -9.31 23.86
N ARG A 7 -7.32 -8.27 24.70
CA ARG A 7 -8.27 -7.15 24.82
C ARG A 7 -8.22 -6.16 23.65
N TRP A 8 -7.06 -6.00 23.00
CA TRP A 8 -6.87 -5.05 21.90
C TRP A 8 -7.18 -5.67 20.53
N PHE A 9 -6.77 -6.91 20.30
CA PHE A 9 -6.95 -7.60 19.02
C PHE A 9 -8.15 -8.56 19.00
N GLY A 10 -8.74 -8.87 20.16
CA GLY A 10 -9.89 -9.79 20.22
C GLY A 10 -9.55 -11.19 19.72
N LEU A 11 -8.33 -11.68 19.98
CA LEU A 11 -7.80 -12.91 19.37
C LEU A 11 -8.72 -14.11 19.59
N SER A 12 -9.20 -14.32 20.83
CA SER A 12 -10.11 -15.42 21.17
C SER A 12 -11.52 -15.26 20.57
N GLU A 13 -12.02 -14.03 20.40
CA GLU A 13 -13.28 -13.77 19.66
C GLU A 13 -13.13 -14.03 18.16
N ARG A 14 -11.91 -13.85 17.63
CA ARG A 14 -11.54 -14.19 16.24
C ARG A 14 -11.10 -15.65 16.07
N GLY A 15 -11.14 -16.46 17.14
CA GLY A 15 -10.76 -17.87 17.12
C GLY A 15 -9.28 -18.14 16.85
N SER A 16 -8.40 -17.17 17.15
CA SER A 16 -6.96 -17.24 16.90
C SER A 16 -6.16 -17.13 18.21
N ASP A 17 -4.89 -17.57 18.17
CA ASP A 17 -3.96 -17.50 19.29
C ASP A 17 -2.62 -16.87 18.86
N VAL A 18 -1.81 -16.45 19.82
CA VAL A 18 -0.55 -15.73 19.56
C VAL A 18 0.42 -16.54 18.68
N ARG A 19 0.49 -17.87 18.81
CA ARG A 19 1.34 -18.69 17.93
C ARG A 19 0.80 -18.66 16.51
N THR A 20 -0.51 -18.82 16.35
CA THR A 20 -1.16 -18.79 15.03
C THR A 20 -0.92 -17.46 14.32
N GLU A 21 -1.12 -16.33 15.02
CA GLU A 21 -0.86 -14.98 14.45
C GLU A 21 0.61 -14.77 14.06
N VAL A 22 1.56 -15.22 14.89
CA VAL A 22 2.99 -15.13 14.56
C VAL A 22 3.32 -15.97 13.33
N THR A 23 2.80 -17.20 13.24
CA THR A 23 3.03 -18.06 12.07
C THR A 23 2.37 -17.52 10.80
N ALA A 24 1.16 -16.94 10.93
CA ALA A 24 0.48 -16.27 9.83
C ALA A 24 1.29 -15.06 9.33
N GLY A 25 1.76 -14.21 10.24
CA GLY A 25 2.60 -13.06 9.92
C GLY A 25 3.91 -13.44 9.22
N VAL A 26 4.60 -14.48 9.70
CA VAL A 26 5.81 -15.00 9.04
C VAL A 26 5.51 -15.54 7.65
N THR A 27 4.40 -16.27 7.50
CA THR A 27 3.98 -16.79 6.19
C THR A 27 3.70 -15.63 5.22
N THR A 28 2.97 -14.60 5.64
CA THR A 28 2.70 -13.41 4.83
C THR A 28 3.97 -12.65 4.49
N PHE A 29 4.92 -12.53 5.43
CA PHE A 29 6.21 -11.91 5.15
C PHE A 29 6.98 -12.67 4.06
N LEU A 30 7.05 -14.00 4.17
CA LEU A 30 7.75 -14.83 3.19
C LEU A 30 7.12 -14.79 1.80
N THR A 31 5.79 -14.65 1.69
CA THR A 31 5.13 -14.54 0.39
C THR A 31 5.37 -13.18 -0.29
N MET A 32 5.57 -12.10 0.48
CA MET A 32 5.76 -10.75 -0.05
C MET A 32 7.23 -10.32 -0.18
N VAL A 33 8.17 -11.03 0.45
CA VAL A 33 9.58 -10.60 0.54
C VAL A 33 10.25 -10.40 -0.82
N TYR A 34 9.77 -11.08 -1.87
CA TYR A 34 10.29 -10.89 -3.22
C TYR A 34 10.20 -9.42 -3.69
N ILE A 35 9.22 -8.66 -3.20
CA ILE A 35 9.02 -7.25 -3.53
C ILE A 35 10.22 -6.40 -3.08
N ALA A 36 10.89 -6.79 -2.00
CA ALA A 36 12.09 -6.11 -1.52
C ALA A 36 13.20 -6.13 -2.57
N PHE A 37 13.24 -7.12 -3.47
CA PHE A 37 14.25 -7.21 -4.52
C PHE A 37 13.72 -6.76 -5.89
N VAL A 38 12.48 -7.12 -6.22
CA VAL A 38 11.90 -6.84 -7.54
C VAL A 38 11.52 -5.37 -7.71
N ASN A 39 11.04 -4.70 -6.65
CA ASN A 39 10.68 -3.29 -6.77
C ASN A 39 11.92 -2.40 -7.05
N PRO A 40 13.02 -2.52 -6.29
CA PRO A 40 14.23 -1.75 -6.57
C PRO A 40 14.89 -2.15 -7.90
N SER A 41 14.80 -3.40 -8.35
CA SER A 41 15.36 -3.79 -9.65
C SER A 41 14.64 -3.08 -10.80
N ILE A 42 13.30 -3.05 -10.79
CA ILE A 42 12.50 -2.33 -11.79
C ILE A 42 12.81 -0.83 -11.76
N LEU A 43 12.79 -0.21 -10.59
CA LEU A 43 13.06 1.23 -10.45
C LEU A 43 14.51 1.59 -10.81
N SER A 44 15.46 0.67 -10.66
CA SER A 44 16.85 0.88 -11.07
C SER A 44 17.01 0.94 -12.59
N GLU A 45 16.16 0.25 -13.36
CA GLU A 45 16.13 0.36 -14.82
C GLU A 45 15.68 1.76 -15.29
N ALA A 46 14.88 2.48 -14.48
CA ALA A 46 14.56 3.90 -14.70
C ALA A 46 15.69 4.87 -14.32
N GLY A 47 16.81 4.38 -13.79
CA GLY A 47 17.97 5.19 -13.38
C GLY A 47 18.02 5.54 -11.89
N MET A 48 17.13 4.99 -11.06
CA MET A 48 17.19 5.21 -9.61
C MET A 48 18.24 4.32 -8.92
N PRO A 49 18.88 4.79 -7.83
CA PRO A 49 19.85 3.99 -7.10
C PRO A 49 19.18 2.87 -6.30
N PHE A 50 19.58 1.62 -6.56
CA PHE A 50 19.00 0.41 -5.94
C PHE A 50 18.95 0.46 -4.41
N GLY A 51 20.07 0.81 -3.76
CA GLY A 51 20.19 0.79 -2.29
C GLY A 51 19.19 1.71 -1.57
N PRO A 52 19.14 3.01 -1.89
CA PRO A 52 18.14 3.93 -1.36
C PRO A 52 16.69 3.49 -1.62
N VAL A 53 16.38 3.00 -2.82
CA VAL A 53 15.03 2.53 -3.18
C VAL A 53 14.64 1.27 -2.40
N PHE A 54 15.58 0.36 -2.19
CA PHE A 54 15.40 -0.83 -1.34
C PHE A 54 15.01 -0.42 0.08
N VAL A 55 15.79 0.46 0.70
CA VAL A 55 15.54 0.93 2.07
C VAL A 55 14.20 1.68 2.14
N ALA A 56 13.92 2.56 1.18
CA ALA A 56 12.65 3.29 1.12
C ALA A 56 11.45 2.35 1.00
N THR A 57 11.54 1.32 0.15
CA THR A 57 10.48 0.31 -0.03
C THR A 57 10.23 -0.46 1.26
N CYS A 58 11.28 -0.96 1.91
CA CYS A 58 11.18 -1.71 3.15
C CYS A 58 10.58 -0.86 4.28
N LEU A 59 11.04 0.38 4.45
CA LEU A 59 10.53 1.28 5.48
C LEU A 59 9.08 1.69 5.22
N ALA A 60 8.72 2.04 3.99
CA ALA A 60 7.35 2.44 3.65
C ALA A 60 6.36 1.27 3.82
N THR A 61 6.74 0.07 3.37
CA THR A 61 5.95 -1.17 3.50
C THR A 61 5.77 -1.55 4.97
N ALA A 62 6.85 -1.50 5.77
CA ALA A 62 6.80 -1.77 7.20
C ALA A 62 5.91 -0.77 7.93
N PHE A 63 6.04 0.53 7.63
CA PHE A 63 5.22 1.57 8.22
C PHE A 63 3.73 1.41 7.85
N ALA A 64 3.42 1.20 6.56
CA ALA A 64 2.05 1.03 6.09
C ALA A 64 1.38 -0.21 6.72
N THR A 65 2.11 -1.33 6.77
CA THR A 65 1.64 -2.57 7.40
C THR A 65 1.44 -2.40 8.91
N LEU A 66 2.34 -1.66 9.57
CA LEU A 66 2.23 -1.37 11.01
C LEU A 66 1.04 -0.47 11.32
N VAL A 67 0.76 0.54 10.49
CA VAL A 67 -0.44 1.37 10.61
C VAL A 67 -1.71 0.53 10.45
N MET A 68 -1.78 -0.37 9.46
CA MET A 68 -2.93 -1.26 9.31
C MET A 68 -3.09 -2.23 10.50
N GLY A 69 -1.98 -2.79 10.99
CA GLY A 69 -2.01 -3.72 12.12
C GLY A 69 -2.40 -3.05 13.44
N LEU A 70 -1.79 -1.91 13.79
CA LEU A 70 -1.97 -1.28 15.10
C LEU A 70 -3.13 -0.29 15.16
N TYR A 71 -3.35 0.51 14.10
CA TYR A 71 -4.37 1.54 14.09
C TYR A 71 -5.70 1.03 13.54
N ALA A 72 -5.67 0.31 12.41
CA ALA A 72 -6.89 -0.23 11.80
C ALA A 72 -7.30 -1.60 12.37
N ASN A 73 -6.42 -2.29 13.12
CA ASN A 73 -6.66 -3.63 13.68
C ASN A 73 -7.12 -4.65 12.62
N TYR A 74 -6.55 -4.51 11.40
CA TYR A 74 -6.82 -5.36 10.24
C TYR A 74 -5.58 -6.16 9.84
N PRO A 75 -5.68 -7.49 9.67
CA PRO A 75 -4.56 -8.36 9.32
C PRO A 75 -4.25 -8.30 7.82
N ILE A 76 -3.88 -7.12 7.31
CA ILE A 76 -3.58 -6.88 5.89
C ILE A 76 -2.17 -6.30 5.77
N ALA A 77 -1.28 -7.04 5.12
CA ALA A 77 0.05 -6.55 4.75
C ALA A 77 -0.05 -5.62 3.53
N LEU A 78 0.63 -4.48 3.60
CA LEU A 78 0.65 -3.49 2.54
C LEU A 78 2.03 -3.42 1.90
N ALA A 79 2.05 -3.47 0.58
CA ALA A 79 3.26 -3.46 -0.24
C ALA A 79 3.03 -2.60 -1.49
N PRO A 80 4.09 -2.14 -2.19
CA PRO A 80 3.94 -1.36 -3.41
C PRO A 80 3.23 -2.13 -4.53
N GLY A 81 2.36 -1.43 -5.25
CA GLY A 81 1.63 -1.98 -6.41
C GLY A 81 2.55 -2.16 -7.61
N MET A 82 2.98 -3.40 -7.85
CA MET A 82 3.97 -3.74 -8.88
C MET A 82 3.60 -3.27 -10.30
N GLY A 83 2.30 -3.28 -10.66
CA GLY A 83 1.84 -2.81 -11.97
C GLY A 83 2.06 -1.32 -12.21
N LEU A 84 1.89 -0.48 -11.18
CA LEU A 84 2.11 0.97 -11.30
C LEU A 84 3.62 1.28 -11.43
N ASN A 85 4.47 0.55 -10.72
CA ASN A 85 5.92 0.73 -10.81
C ASN A 85 6.48 0.28 -12.17
N ALA A 86 5.90 -0.77 -12.75
CA ALA A 86 6.19 -1.18 -14.12
C ALA A 86 5.74 -0.13 -15.15
N PHE A 87 4.53 0.43 -15.01
CA PHE A 87 4.06 1.51 -15.87
C PHE A 87 4.93 2.77 -15.74
N PHE A 88 5.32 3.14 -14.52
CA PHE A 88 6.22 4.26 -14.26
C PHE A 88 7.55 4.08 -14.99
N THR A 89 8.18 2.91 -14.85
CA THR A 89 9.52 2.63 -15.39
C THR A 89 9.48 2.46 -16.90
N TYR A 90 8.66 1.54 -17.40
CA TYR A 90 8.65 1.17 -18.82
C TYR A 90 7.79 2.09 -19.67
N GLY A 91 6.69 2.62 -19.11
CA GLY A 91 5.80 3.52 -19.83
C GLY A 91 6.29 4.96 -19.82
N VAL A 92 6.51 5.53 -18.64
CA VAL A 92 6.81 6.97 -18.50
C VAL A 92 8.30 7.26 -18.68
N VAL A 93 9.18 6.59 -17.94
CA VAL A 93 10.61 6.91 -17.98
C VAL A 93 11.25 6.39 -19.27
N LEU A 94 11.15 5.09 -19.54
CA LEU A 94 11.78 4.49 -20.72
C LEU A 94 10.97 4.73 -22.00
N GLY A 95 9.64 4.67 -21.92
CA GLY A 95 8.77 4.81 -23.09
C GLY A 95 8.62 6.26 -23.60
N MET A 96 8.46 7.23 -22.68
CA MET A 96 8.33 8.65 -23.04
C MET A 96 9.64 9.45 -22.89
N GLY A 97 10.69 8.86 -22.31
CA GLY A 97 12.00 9.49 -22.16
C GLY A 97 12.07 10.56 -21.08
N TYR A 98 11.09 10.62 -20.16
CA TYR A 98 11.14 11.60 -19.06
C TYR A 98 12.10 11.15 -17.96
N PRO A 99 12.86 12.08 -17.36
CA PRO A 99 13.69 11.76 -16.19
C PRO A 99 12.82 11.31 -15.02
N TRP A 100 13.32 10.33 -14.25
CA TRP A 100 12.57 9.69 -13.17
C TRP A 100 12.17 10.68 -12.07
N GLU A 101 12.93 11.76 -11.88
CA GLU A 101 12.62 12.84 -10.94
C GLU A 101 11.34 13.60 -11.33
N VAL A 102 11.17 13.88 -12.62
CA VAL A 102 9.96 14.56 -13.14
C VAL A 102 8.76 13.61 -13.06
N ALA A 103 8.96 12.35 -13.41
CA ALA A 103 7.92 11.33 -13.28
C ALA A 103 7.48 11.16 -11.82
N LEU A 104 8.41 11.13 -10.84
CA LEU A 104 8.09 11.10 -9.41
C LEU A 104 7.32 12.35 -8.97
N GLY A 105 7.65 13.52 -9.52
CA GLY A 105 6.89 14.75 -9.30
C GLY A 105 5.43 14.61 -9.74
N ALA A 106 5.18 14.01 -10.91
CA ALA A 106 3.82 13.73 -11.38
C ALA A 106 3.08 12.72 -10.48
N VAL A 107 3.78 11.69 -9.99
CA VAL A 107 3.21 10.71 -9.03
C VAL A 107 2.84 11.41 -7.72
N PHE A 108 3.69 12.31 -7.21
CA PHE A 108 3.42 13.07 -6.00
C PHE A 108 2.21 13.99 -6.12
N VAL A 109 2.09 14.71 -7.25
CA VAL A 109 0.92 15.57 -7.53
C VAL A 109 -0.35 14.74 -7.64
N SER A 110 -0.28 13.61 -8.35
CA SER A 110 -1.42 12.69 -8.50
C SER A 110 -1.87 12.10 -7.15
N GLY A 111 -0.91 11.72 -6.30
CA GLY A 111 -1.18 11.24 -4.94
C GLY A 111 -1.82 12.31 -4.05
N THR A 112 -1.32 13.55 -4.11
CA THR A 112 -1.89 14.68 -3.38
C THR A 112 -3.33 14.98 -3.84
N LEU A 113 -3.56 14.96 -5.15
CA LEU A 113 -4.90 15.12 -5.72
C LEU A 113 -5.82 13.98 -5.27
N PHE A 114 -5.34 12.73 -5.29
CA PHE A 114 -6.12 11.56 -4.87
C PHE A 114 -6.50 11.60 -3.38
N VAL A 115 -5.58 12.02 -2.51
CA VAL A 115 -5.86 12.21 -1.08
C VAL A 115 -6.89 13.32 -0.88
N THR A 116 -6.71 14.44 -1.58
CA THR A 116 -7.65 15.56 -1.55
C THR A 116 -9.05 15.10 -1.97
N LEU A 117 -9.17 14.42 -3.11
CA LEU A 117 -10.44 13.87 -3.59
C LEU A 117 -11.04 12.81 -2.65
N SER A 118 -10.21 12.03 -1.96
CA SER A 118 -10.67 11.02 -0.99
C SER A 118 -11.25 11.64 0.28
N VAL A 119 -10.74 12.80 0.70
CA VAL A 119 -11.26 13.56 1.85
C VAL A 119 -12.48 14.39 1.45
N LEU A 120 -12.53 14.91 0.22
CA LEU A 120 -13.71 15.60 -0.28
C LEU A 120 -14.87 14.62 -0.54
N PRO A 121 -16.12 14.98 -0.19
CA PRO A 121 -17.29 14.13 -0.38
C PRO A 121 -17.78 14.10 -1.84
N VAL A 122 -16.88 13.99 -2.83
CA VAL A 122 -17.25 13.83 -4.26
C VAL A 122 -18.09 12.55 -4.47
N ARG A 123 -17.97 11.56 -3.57
CA ARG A 123 -18.83 10.37 -3.55
C ARG A 123 -20.33 10.69 -3.42
N ARG A 124 -20.70 11.79 -2.74
CA ARG A 124 -22.11 12.23 -2.61
C ARG A 124 -22.63 12.87 -3.90
N TRP A 125 -21.80 13.68 -4.55
CA TRP A 125 -22.16 14.36 -5.80
C TRP A 125 -22.43 13.39 -6.96
N ILE A 126 -21.66 12.29 -7.03
CA ILE A 126 -21.88 11.26 -8.06
C ILE A 126 -23.15 10.44 -7.77
N SER A 127 -23.48 10.19 -6.49
CA SER A 127 -24.69 9.45 -6.11
C SER A 127 -25.97 10.27 -6.28
N GLU A 128 -25.92 11.60 -6.13
CA GLU A 128 -27.06 12.48 -6.43
C GLU A 128 -27.31 12.66 -7.94
N THR A 129 -26.28 12.56 -8.78
CA THR A 129 -26.45 12.76 -10.24
C THR A 129 -27.00 11.52 -10.96
N ARG A 130 -26.96 10.33 -10.34
CA ARG A 130 -27.51 9.09 -10.92
C ARG A 130 -28.12 8.17 -9.85
N MET A 131 -29.33 8.49 -9.37
CA MET A 131 -30.47 7.56 -9.16
C MET A 131 -31.70 8.40 -8.75
N PRO A 132 -32.72 8.59 -9.61
CA PRO A 132 -34.04 8.95 -9.10
C PRO A 132 -34.47 7.80 -8.19
N GLN A 133 -34.70 8.10 -6.91
CA GLN A 133 -35.29 7.19 -5.95
C GLN A 133 -36.64 6.74 -6.49
N ALA A 134 -36.71 5.53 -7.05
CA ALA A 134 -37.98 4.87 -7.31
C ALA A 134 -38.52 4.38 -5.97
N THR A 135 -39.23 5.26 -5.28
CA THR A 135 -40.17 4.91 -4.22
C THR A 135 -41.39 4.23 -4.84
N ALA A 136 -41.54 2.93 -4.59
CA ALA A 136 -42.82 2.22 -4.53
C ALA A 136 -42.61 0.89 -3.80
#